data_AF-A0A662ZW99-F1
#
_entry.id   AF-A0A662ZW99-F1
#
_cell.length_a   1.000
_cell.length_b   1.000
_cell.length_c   1.000
_cell.angle_alpha   90.00
_cell.angle_beta   90.00
_cell.angle_gamma   90.00
#
_symmetry.space_group_name_H-M   'P 1'
#
loop_
_entity.id
_entity.type
_entity.pdbx_description
1 polymer ?
#
loop_
_entity_poly.entity_id
_entity_poly.type
_entity_poly.pdbx_seq_one_letter_code
_entity_poly.pdbx_strand_id
1 'polypeptide(L)'
;MNPIDKFTNIDAVYPITDAREEDTLLDYVWELAMLIHPALPKKVKGGALEGSEALPTFKERYNNRLIKMPLTYEEYKKNKEIQPTLAGLEIDSDKFWFLLLFIWDYTQGQCFNAQELAPSPIGELNSFIKLLSQYKAAGENPLTDQIQFSKDITLSIQINGKEVQTIQHPNTIGYLLSLCEKSFQSFCDMELEDMIAMCEVPLKDTSNTESNSSQIRYFTLLFKSMLQPFPNGIMTTQKRRSRSNEVSYNVTFLISRLIYLTGISPNEEFNLDERTLKGYLSNKSKLTNVKNRIY
;
A
#
# COMPACT_ATOMS: atom_id res chain seq x y z
N MET A 1 -24.43 -15.87 8.96
CA MET A 1 -24.53 -14.81 9.98
C MET A 1 -24.88 -13.53 9.22
N ASN A 2 -25.68 -12.61 9.76
CA ASN A 2 -25.79 -11.27 9.16
C ASN A 2 -24.55 -10.46 9.58
N PRO A 3 -24.09 -9.48 8.78
CA PRO A 3 -22.95 -8.68 9.18
C PRO A 3 -23.35 -7.90 10.44
N ILE A 4 -22.37 -7.67 11.34
CA ILE A 4 -22.62 -6.90 12.56
C ILE A 4 -23.22 -5.54 12.19
N ASP A 5 -24.27 -5.09 12.91
CA ASP A 5 -24.92 -3.81 12.59
C ASP A 5 -23.99 -2.64 12.89
N LYS A 6 -23.28 -2.69 14.03
CA LYS A 6 -22.31 -1.68 14.45
C LYS A 6 -21.21 -2.28 15.30
N PHE A 7 -20.00 -1.76 15.15
CA PHE A 7 -18.89 -1.98 16.08
C PHE A 7 -19.07 -1.15 17.35
N THR A 8 -18.79 -1.73 18.50
CA THR A 8 -18.90 -1.05 19.80
C THR A 8 -17.58 -0.47 20.26
N ASN A 9 -16.46 -1.09 19.90
CA ASN A 9 -15.12 -0.65 20.28
C ASN A 9 -14.49 0.26 19.20
N ILE A 10 -15.02 1.47 19.06
CA ILE A 10 -14.69 2.39 17.96
C ILE A 10 -13.28 2.98 18.12
N ASP A 11 -12.86 3.36 19.33
CA ASP A 11 -11.60 4.11 19.54
C ASP A 11 -10.35 3.21 19.68
N ALA A 12 -10.49 1.90 19.45
CA ALA A 12 -9.39 0.96 19.63
C ALA A 12 -8.37 1.02 18.49
N VAL A 13 -7.28 1.73 18.76
CA VAL A 13 -6.04 1.68 17.97
C VAL A 13 -5.24 0.41 18.27
N TYR A 14 -5.33 -0.10 19.50
CA TYR A 14 -4.61 -1.29 19.98
C TYR A 14 -5.62 -2.40 20.33
N PRO A 15 -5.24 -3.68 20.21
CA PRO A 15 -6.12 -4.79 20.59
C PRO A 15 -6.44 -4.70 22.09
N ILE A 16 -7.70 -4.93 22.46
CA ILE A 16 -8.14 -4.96 23.86
C ILE A 16 -8.53 -6.41 24.18
N THR A 17 -8.06 -6.93 25.32
CA THR A 17 -8.27 -8.34 25.72
C THR A 17 -9.74 -8.77 25.86
N ASP A 18 -10.65 -7.79 25.91
CA ASP A 18 -12.06 -7.96 26.27
C ASP A 18 -13.01 -7.88 25.05
N ALA A 19 -12.53 -7.51 23.86
CA ALA A 19 -13.35 -7.30 22.65
C ALA A 19 -13.32 -8.48 21.65
N ARG A 20 -13.37 -9.71 22.16
CA ARG A 20 -12.96 -10.93 21.42
C ARG A 20 -13.70 -11.20 20.12
N GLU A 21 -15.00 -10.97 20.03
CA GLU A 21 -15.76 -11.36 18.82
C GLU A 21 -15.67 -10.32 17.70
N GLU A 22 -15.81 -9.02 18.00
CA GLU A 22 -15.68 -7.95 17.00
C GLU A 22 -14.27 -7.88 16.43
N ASP A 23 -13.26 -8.01 17.29
CA ASP A 23 -11.86 -7.96 16.85
C ASP A 23 -11.52 -9.18 15.99
N THR A 24 -12.06 -10.38 16.31
CA THR A 24 -11.88 -11.59 15.49
C THR A 24 -12.49 -11.44 14.09
N LEU A 25 -13.63 -10.74 13.95
CA LEU A 25 -14.24 -10.48 12.64
C LEU A 25 -13.37 -9.55 11.78
N LEU A 26 -12.55 -8.72 12.43
CA LEU A 26 -11.68 -7.74 11.78
C LEU A 26 -10.24 -8.22 11.62
N ASP A 27 -9.89 -9.47 11.96
CA ASP A 27 -8.51 -9.97 11.83
C ASP A 27 -7.89 -9.68 10.45
N TYR A 28 -8.65 -9.89 9.36
CA TYR A 28 -8.13 -9.61 8.02
C TYR A 28 -7.94 -8.11 7.74
N VAL A 29 -8.81 -7.26 8.31
CA VAL A 29 -8.65 -5.81 8.23
C VAL A 29 -7.44 -5.38 9.06
N TRP A 30 -7.26 -5.95 10.25
CA TRP A 30 -6.13 -5.71 11.14
C TRP A 30 -4.79 -5.96 10.44
N GLU A 31 -4.61 -7.14 9.85
CA GLU A 31 -3.38 -7.51 9.15
C GLU A 31 -3.01 -6.49 8.05
N LEU A 32 -4.00 -6.05 7.27
CA LEU A 32 -3.73 -5.04 6.24
C LEU A 32 -3.46 -3.67 6.86
N ALA A 33 -4.26 -3.25 7.83
CA ALA A 33 -4.18 -1.94 8.45
C ALA A 33 -2.85 -1.73 9.17
N MET A 34 -2.30 -2.76 9.81
CA MET A 34 -0.94 -2.77 10.37
C MET A 34 0.14 -2.51 9.32
N LEU A 35 -0.06 -3.00 8.09
CA LEU A 35 0.88 -2.80 7.00
C LEU A 35 0.83 -1.38 6.41
N ILE A 36 -0.36 -0.79 6.31
CA ILE A 36 -0.56 0.48 5.59
C ILE A 36 -0.69 1.71 6.49
N HIS A 37 -1.13 1.55 7.73
CA HIS A 37 -1.31 2.62 8.73
C HIS A 37 -0.99 2.11 10.14
N PRO A 38 0.27 1.72 10.44
CA PRO A 38 0.67 1.34 11.79
C PRO A 38 0.64 2.55 12.73
N ALA A 39 0.22 2.33 13.97
CA ALA A 39 0.34 3.27 15.07
C ALA A 39 1.70 3.11 15.77
N LEU A 40 2.15 4.16 16.45
CA LEU A 40 3.32 4.06 17.33
C LEU A 40 3.09 2.97 18.40
N PRO A 41 4.03 2.03 18.62
CA PRO A 41 3.83 0.99 19.62
C PRO A 41 3.62 1.57 21.03
N LYS A 42 2.57 1.11 21.72
CA LYS A 42 2.26 1.55 23.08
C LYS A 42 3.06 0.73 24.09
N LYS A 43 3.96 1.38 24.83
CA LYS A 43 4.72 0.74 25.92
C LYS A 43 3.76 0.29 27.04
N VAL A 44 3.80 -0.98 27.39
CA VAL A 44 3.01 -1.59 28.47
C VAL A 44 3.90 -2.42 29.40
N LYS A 45 3.38 -2.78 30.58
CA LYS A 45 4.10 -3.69 31.48
C LYS A 45 4.26 -5.04 30.78
N GLY A 46 5.49 -5.40 30.45
CA GLY A 46 5.83 -6.67 29.79
C GLY A 46 6.08 -6.59 28.28
N GLY A 47 6.09 -5.41 27.66
CA GLY A 47 6.45 -5.25 26.24
C GLY A 47 5.89 -3.99 25.59
N ALA A 48 5.67 -4.06 24.28
CA ALA A 48 4.96 -3.05 23.51
C ALA A 48 3.71 -3.67 22.87
N LEU A 49 2.62 -2.92 22.82
CA LEU A 49 1.43 -3.27 22.06
C LEU A 49 1.48 -2.57 20.71
N GLU A 50 1.38 -3.35 19.65
CA GLU A 50 1.23 -2.85 18.28
C GLU A 50 -0.22 -2.43 18.02
N GLY A 51 -0.40 -1.46 17.12
CA GLY A 51 -1.70 -0.89 16.81
C GLY A 51 -1.78 -0.31 15.41
N SER A 52 -2.99 0.01 14.96
CA SER A 52 -3.22 0.67 13.67
C SER A 52 -4.21 1.82 13.80
N GLU A 53 -3.85 2.97 13.21
CA GLU A 53 -4.68 4.17 13.20
C GLU A 53 -5.86 4.07 12.23
N ALA A 54 -5.84 3.11 11.29
CA ALA A 54 -6.92 2.95 10.31
C ALA A 54 -8.16 2.23 10.87
N LEU A 55 -8.01 1.43 11.93
CA LEU A 55 -9.10 0.64 12.50
C LEU A 55 -10.23 1.49 13.07
N PRO A 56 -9.94 2.49 13.93
CA PRO A 56 -10.98 3.38 14.45
C PRO A 56 -11.77 4.09 13.35
N THR A 57 -11.04 4.65 12.37
CA THR A 57 -11.63 5.33 11.21
C THR A 57 -12.54 4.40 10.41
N PHE A 58 -12.12 3.16 10.16
CA PHE A 58 -12.95 2.19 9.45
C PHE A 58 -14.23 1.85 10.23
N LYS A 59 -14.12 1.57 11.53
CA LYS A 59 -15.26 1.24 12.40
C LYS A 59 -16.26 2.40 12.45
N GLU A 60 -15.78 3.64 12.63
CA GLU A 60 -16.63 4.84 12.64
C GLU A 60 -17.39 5.01 11.31
N ARG A 61 -16.68 4.89 10.18
CA ARG A 61 -17.28 5.04 8.85
C ARG A 61 -18.29 3.95 8.54
N TYR A 62 -18.02 2.72 8.94
CA TYR A 62 -18.96 1.61 8.85
C TYR A 62 -20.24 1.91 9.65
N ASN A 63 -20.08 2.26 10.94
CA ASN A 63 -21.19 2.55 11.85
C ASN A 63 -22.08 3.71 11.37
N ASN A 64 -21.46 4.73 10.77
CA ASN A 64 -22.13 5.91 10.22
C ASN A 64 -22.63 5.71 8.78
N ARG A 65 -22.50 4.49 8.22
CA ARG A 65 -22.91 4.14 6.85
C ARG A 65 -22.31 5.04 5.79
N LEU A 66 -21.06 5.48 5.99
CA LEU A 66 -20.31 6.34 5.06
C LEU A 66 -19.67 5.55 3.91
N ILE A 67 -19.52 4.24 4.08
CA ILE A 67 -19.02 3.33 3.03
C ILE A 67 -20.18 3.00 2.08
N LYS A 68 -20.14 3.56 0.87
CA LYS A 68 -21.20 3.45 -0.16
C LYS A 68 -20.85 2.42 -1.25
N MET A 69 -20.32 1.27 -0.86
CA MET A 69 -20.00 0.20 -1.81
C MET A 69 -21.30 -0.32 -2.46
N PRO A 70 -21.37 -0.43 -3.80
CA PRO A 70 -22.55 -0.92 -4.52
C PRO A 70 -22.95 -2.36 -4.15
N LEU A 71 -21.96 -3.25 -3.99
CA LEU A 71 -22.20 -4.64 -3.61
C LEU A 71 -22.71 -4.70 -2.16
N THR A 72 -23.85 -5.37 -1.94
CA THR A 72 -24.37 -5.64 -0.59
C THR A 72 -23.85 -6.96 -0.03
N TYR A 73 -23.91 -7.12 1.30
CA TYR A 73 -23.51 -8.37 1.95
C TYR A 73 -24.37 -9.56 1.48
N GLU A 74 -25.68 -9.35 1.30
CA GLU A 74 -26.61 -10.38 0.83
C GLU A 74 -26.25 -10.88 -0.57
N GLU A 75 -25.95 -9.97 -1.50
CA GLU A 75 -25.49 -10.31 -2.85
C GLU A 75 -24.15 -11.01 -2.81
N TYR A 76 -23.21 -10.52 -1.99
CA TYR A 76 -21.91 -11.14 -1.77
C TYR A 76 -22.02 -12.58 -1.28
N LYS A 77 -22.85 -12.86 -0.26
CA LYS A 77 -23.03 -14.21 0.30
C LYS A 77 -23.74 -15.17 -0.65
N LYS A 78 -24.64 -14.65 -1.49
CA LYS A 78 -25.38 -15.46 -2.49
C LYS A 78 -24.60 -15.67 -3.79
N ASN A 79 -23.46 -14.99 -3.96
CA ASN A 79 -22.69 -15.04 -5.19
C ASN A 79 -22.00 -16.40 -5.39
N LYS A 80 -22.51 -17.18 -6.32
CA LYS A 80 -22.04 -18.54 -6.65
C LYS A 80 -20.67 -18.57 -7.33
N GLU A 81 -20.17 -17.43 -7.81
CA GLU A 81 -18.90 -17.34 -8.52
C GLU A 81 -17.71 -17.10 -7.60
N ILE A 82 -17.90 -16.38 -6.49
CA ILE A 82 -16.80 -16.04 -5.55
C ILE A 82 -16.80 -16.92 -4.30
N GLN A 83 -17.97 -17.32 -3.79
CA GLN A 83 -18.04 -18.08 -2.53
C GLN A 83 -17.34 -19.44 -2.61
N PRO A 84 -17.49 -20.24 -3.70
CA PRO A 84 -16.73 -21.48 -3.84
C PRO A 84 -15.23 -21.23 -3.92
N THR A 85 -14.78 -20.15 -4.56
CA THR A 85 -13.36 -19.79 -4.61
C THR A 85 -12.82 -19.43 -3.24
N LEU A 86 -13.54 -18.63 -2.44
CA LEU A 86 -13.13 -18.29 -1.07
C LEU A 86 -13.03 -19.52 -0.17
N ALA A 87 -14.05 -20.38 -0.19
CA ALA A 87 -14.04 -21.65 0.55
C ALA A 87 -12.90 -22.56 0.08
N GLY A 88 -12.70 -22.64 -1.24
CA GLY A 88 -11.60 -23.38 -1.85
C GLY A 88 -10.23 -22.86 -1.47
N LEU A 89 -10.07 -21.56 -1.26
CA LEU A 89 -8.84 -20.92 -0.77
C LEU A 89 -8.71 -20.94 0.76
N GLU A 90 -9.67 -21.54 1.46
CA GLU A 90 -9.75 -21.58 2.94
C GLU A 90 -9.74 -20.18 3.57
N ILE A 91 -10.40 -19.23 2.90
CA ILE A 91 -10.60 -17.87 3.38
C ILE A 91 -11.95 -17.79 4.09
N ASP A 92 -11.97 -17.22 5.29
CA ASP A 92 -13.21 -16.95 6.01
C ASP A 92 -14.03 -15.88 5.26
N SER A 93 -15.20 -16.29 4.77
CA SER A 93 -16.08 -15.45 3.96
C SER A 93 -16.60 -14.22 4.71
N ASP A 94 -16.83 -14.32 6.02
CA ASP A 94 -17.39 -13.22 6.80
C ASP A 94 -16.30 -12.21 7.19
N LYS A 95 -15.10 -12.68 7.54
CA LYS A 95 -13.93 -11.79 7.72
C LYS A 95 -13.51 -11.11 6.41
N PHE A 96 -13.56 -11.85 5.30
CA PHE A 96 -13.21 -11.32 3.98
C PHE A 96 -14.14 -10.20 3.51
N TRP A 97 -15.41 -10.25 3.90
CA TRP A 97 -16.35 -9.16 3.62
C TRP A 97 -15.89 -7.81 4.21
N PHE A 98 -15.42 -7.80 5.46
CA PHE A 98 -14.91 -6.58 6.08
C PHE A 98 -13.60 -6.11 5.43
N LEU A 99 -12.72 -7.04 5.06
CA LEU A 99 -11.53 -6.71 4.27
C LEU A 99 -11.91 -6.07 2.92
N LEU A 100 -12.93 -6.60 2.24
CA LEU A 100 -13.42 -6.05 0.97
C LEU A 100 -13.96 -4.64 1.14
N LEU A 101 -14.78 -4.41 2.16
CA LEU A 101 -15.29 -3.07 2.50
C LEU A 101 -14.15 -2.10 2.80
N PHE A 102 -13.18 -2.53 3.60
CA PHE A 102 -12.04 -1.71 3.98
C PHE A 102 -11.18 -1.34 2.77
N ILE A 103 -10.76 -2.32 1.95
CA ILE A 103 -9.99 -2.05 0.73
C ILE A 103 -10.77 -1.15 -0.22
N TRP A 104 -12.06 -1.39 -0.41
CA TRP A 104 -12.88 -0.55 -1.26
C TRP A 104 -12.89 0.90 -0.76
N ASP A 105 -13.23 1.13 0.51
CA ASP A 105 -13.27 2.48 1.11
C ASP A 105 -11.89 3.15 1.10
N TYR A 106 -10.83 2.40 1.43
CA TYR A 106 -9.45 2.88 1.37
C TYR A 106 -9.09 3.40 -0.01
N THR A 107 -9.41 2.63 -1.07
CA THR A 107 -9.13 3.08 -2.44
C THR A 107 -9.92 4.32 -2.84
N GLN A 108 -11.11 4.55 -2.27
CA GLN A 108 -11.86 5.79 -2.48
C GLN A 108 -11.13 7.00 -1.89
N GLY A 109 -10.49 6.81 -0.73
CA GLY A 109 -9.69 7.84 -0.07
C GLY A 109 -8.34 8.09 -0.74
N GLN A 110 -7.77 7.06 -1.36
CA GLN A 110 -6.51 7.12 -2.09
C GLN A 110 -6.67 7.73 -3.49
N CYS A 111 -7.79 7.50 -4.18
CA CYS A 111 -7.92 7.83 -5.60
C CYS A 111 -8.74 9.08 -5.89
N PHE A 112 -9.66 9.51 -5.03
CA PHE A 112 -10.55 10.62 -5.34
C PHE A 112 -10.28 11.81 -4.42
N ASN A 113 -9.97 12.97 -4.99
CA ASN A 113 -9.62 14.20 -4.26
C ASN A 113 -8.57 13.97 -3.15
N ALA A 114 -7.58 13.12 -3.41
CA ALA A 114 -6.50 12.84 -2.47
C ALA A 114 -5.44 13.95 -2.56
N GLN A 115 -4.84 14.30 -1.42
CA GLN A 115 -3.83 15.35 -1.38
C GLN A 115 -2.47 14.77 -1.75
N GLU A 116 -1.80 15.35 -2.75
CA GLU A 116 -0.48 14.89 -3.13
C GLU A 116 0.53 15.10 -2.00
N LEU A 117 1.40 14.11 -1.83
CA LEU A 117 2.55 14.21 -0.95
C LEU A 117 3.74 14.71 -1.76
N ALA A 118 4.40 15.74 -1.24
CA ALA A 118 5.75 16.05 -1.65
C ALA A 118 6.69 14.93 -1.14
N PRO A 119 7.83 14.69 -1.82
CA PRO A 119 8.84 13.81 -1.27
C PRO A 119 9.24 14.27 0.14
N SER A 120 9.41 13.34 1.08
CA SER A 120 10.08 13.65 2.34
C SER A 120 11.57 13.92 2.09
N PRO A 121 12.28 14.60 3.00
CA PRO A 121 13.72 14.82 2.87
C PRO A 121 14.51 13.51 2.62
N ILE A 122 14.17 12.43 3.31
CA ILE A 122 14.78 11.11 3.06
C ILE A 122 14.36 10.51 1.72
N GLY A 123 13.14 10.80 1.25
CA GLY A 123 12.63 10.42 -0.07
C GLY A 123 13.36 11.13 -1.21
N GLU A 124 13.68 12.42 -1.05
CA GLU A 124 14.51 13.19 -1.98
C GLU A 124 15.92 12.61 -2.05
N LEU A 125 16.53 12.34 -0.90
CA LEU A 125 17.85 11.72 -0.81
C LEU A 125 17.91 10.34 -1.49
N ASN A 126 16.92 9.48 -1.25
CA ASN A 126 16.82 8.17 -1.90
C ASN A 126 16.66 8.30 -3.43
N SER A 127 15.86 9.28 -3.87
CA SER A 127 15.66 9.55 -5.30
C SER A 127 16.96 10.02 -5.96
N PHE A 128 17.71 10.89 -5.29
CA PHE A 128 19.03 11.34 -5.71
C PHE A 128 20.03 10.18 -5.82
N ILE A 129 20.14 9.33 -4.79
CA ILE A 129 21.01 8.14 -4.79
C ILE A 129 20.65 7.23 -5.97
N LYS A 130 19.37 6.81 -6.07
CA LYS A 130 18.91 5.93 -7.15
C LYS A 130 19.20 6.48 -8.54
N LEU A 131 19.02 7.80 -8.73
CA LEU A 131 19.27 8.44 -10.01
C LEU A 131 20.75 8.37 -10.38
N LEU A 132 21.66 8.75 -9.48
CA LEU A 132 23.09 8.74 -9.78
C LEU A 132 23.66 7.33 -9.91
N SER A 133 23.23 6.38 -9.07
CA SER A 133 23.69 4.99 -9.14
C SER A 133 23.29 4.30 -10.45
N GLN A 134 22.20 4.70 -11.10
CA GLN A 134 21.84 4.22 -12.44
C GLN A 134 22.84 4.60 -13.53
N TYR A 135 23.55 5.71 -13.35
CA TYR A 135 24.52 6.20 -14.32
C TYR A 135 25.96 5.83 -13.99
N LYS A 136 26.26 5.41 -12.75
CA LYS A 136 27.60 4.99 -12.34
C LYS A 136 28.06 3.78 -13.17
N ALA A 137 29.21 3.91 -13.83
CA ALA A 137 29.72 2.91 -14.78
C ALA A 137 31.00 2.21 -14.29
N ALA A 138 31.93 2.94 -13.65
CA ALA A 138 33.18 2.39 -13.14
C ALA A 138 33.73 3.19 -11.94
N GLY A 139 34.63 2.56 -11.18
CA GLY A 139 35.27 3.10 -9.97
C GLY A 139 34.40 2.91 -8.73
N GLU A 140 34.93 2.23 -7.71
CA GLU A 140 34.19 1.95 -6.48
C GLU A 140 34.45 3.02 -5.42
N ASN A 141 35.74 3.29 -5.17
CA ASN A 141 36.16 4.24 -4.15
C ASN A 141 36.54 5.59 -4.79
N PRO A 142 35.71 6.63 -4.65
CA PRO A 142 35.96 7.95 -5.26
C PRO A 142 37.22 8.67 -4.75
N LEU A 143 37.84 8.18 -3.67
CA LEU A 143 39.08 8.72 -3.10
C LEU A 143 40.34 8.11 -3.74
N THR A 144 40.25 6.90 -4.30
CA THR A 144 41.40 6.17 -4.86
C THR A 144 41.25 5.87 -6.35
N ASP A 145 40.01 5.77 -6.83
CA ASP A 145 39.69 5.33 -8.18
C ASP A 145 39.24 6.51 -9.03
N GLN A 146 39.38 6.41 -10.35
CA GLN A 146 38.72 7.32 -11.27
C GLN A 146 37.25 6.92 -11.44
N ILE A 147 36.34 7.78 -10.98
CA ILE A 147 34.91 7.53 -11.13
C ILE A 147 34.47 7.84 -12.56
N GLN A 148 33.66 6.96 -13.14
CA GLN A 148 33.07 7.17 -14.46
C GLN A 148 31.55 7.02 -14.39
N PHE A 149 30.86 7.93 -15.06
CA PHE A 149 29.42 7.86 -15.33
C PHE A 149 29.21 7.57 -16.82
N SER A 150 28.12 6.86 -17.13
CA SER A 150 27.71 6.55 -18.51
C SER A 150 27.19 7.76 -19.28
N LYS A 151 26.96 8.89 -18.59
CA LYS A 151 26.60 10.19 -19.15
C LYS A 151 27.29 11.29 -18.37
N ASP A 152 27.46 12.46 -18.98
CA ASP A 152 27.91 13.65 -18.28
C ASP A 152 26.86 14.11 -17.26
N ILE A 153 27.29 14.33 -16.02
CA ILE A 153 26.44 14.74 -14.91
C ILE A 153 26.91 16.08 -14.38
N THR A 154 25.96 16.98 -14.12
CA THR A 154 26.20 18.28 -13.51
C THR A 154 25.25 18.43 -12.32
N LEU A 155 25.80 18.74 -11.14
CA LEU A 155 25.02 19.15 -9.97
C LEU A 155 25.14 20.66 -9.81
N SER A 156 24.01 21.36 -9.73
CA SER A 156 23.98 22.81 -9.54
C SER A 156 23.21 23.21 -8.29
N ILE A 157 23.68 24.25 -7.61
CA ILE A 157 23.04 24.85 -6.45
C ILE A 157 22.53 26.22 -6.87
N GLN A 158 21.23 26.46 -6.61
CA GLN A 158 20.58 27.73 -6.89
C GLN A 158 20.22 28.46 -5.60
N ILE A 159 20.43 29.78 -5.56
CA ILE A 159 19.98 30.67 -4.49
C ILE A 159 19.08 31.73 -5.15
N ASN A 160 17.82 31.82 -4.70
CA ASN A 160 16.79 32.69 -5.29
C ASN A 160 16.63 32.48 -6.81
N GLY A 161 16.68 31.22 -7.25
CA GLY A 161 16.55 30.84 -8.67
C GLY A 161 17.76 31.15 -9.55
N LYS A 162 18.86 31.70 -8.99
CA LYS A 162 20.11 31.92 -9.72
C LYS A 162 21.10 30.81 -9.41
N GLU A 163 21.71 30.23 -10.43
CA GLU A 163 22.79 29.27 -10.25
C GLU A 163 24.03 29.96 -9.65
N VAL A 164 24.47 29.46 -8.50
CA VAL A 164 25.60 30.02 -7.72
C VAL A 164 26.82 29.12 -7.79
N GLN A 165 26.62 27.80 -7.81
CA GLN A 165 27.70 26.83 -7.82
C GLN A 165 27.34 25.60 -8.66
N THR A 166 28.33 25.06 -9.36
CA THR A 166 28.20 23.88 -10.20
C THR A 166 29.30 22.87 -9.87
N ILE A 167 28.98 21.58 -9.83
CA ILE A 167 29.90 20.46 -9.62
C ILE A 167 29.77 19.52 -10.82
N GLN A 168 30.87 19.32 -11.54
CA GLN A 168 30.92 18.48 -12.75
C GLN A 168 31.96 17.37 -12.67
N HIS A 169 32.93 17.48 -11.74
CA HIS A 169 34.01 16.50 -11.66
C HIS A 169 33.48 15.14 -11.19
N PRO A 170 33.65 14.05 -11.98
CA PRO A 170 33.06 12.75 -11.67
C PRO A 170 33.42 12.21 -10.27
N ASN A 171 34.68 12.36 -9.84
CA ASN A 171 35.07 11.95 -8.48
C ASN A 171 34.36 12.75 -7.38
N THR A 172 34.10 14.03 -7.56
CA THR A 172 33.38 14.83 -6.56
C THR A 172 31.93 14.38 -6.46
N ILE A 173 31.27 14.17 -7.60
CA ILE A 173 29.90 13.65 -7.65
C ILE A 173 29.84 12.23 -7.05
N GLY A 174 30.79 11.37 -7.42
CA GLY A 174 30.91 10.01 -6.86
C GLY A 174 31.19 10.00 -5.36
N TYR A 175 31.98 10.95 -4.85
CA TYR A 175 32.22 11.10 -3.43
C TYR A 175 30.96 11.51 -2.67
N LEU A 176 30.24 12.52 -3.17
CA LEU A 176 28.94 12.93 -2.61
C LEU A 176 27.94 11.76 -2.60
N LEU A 177 27.84 11.01 -3.70
CA LEU A 177 27.01 9.81 -3.77
C LEU A 177 27.39 8.81 -2.68
N SER A 178 28.69 8.53 -2.50
CA SER A 178 29.16 7.58 -1.48
C SER A 178 28.86 8.04 -0.04
N LEU A 179 28.89 9.34 0.23
CA LEU A 179 28.50 9.91 1.52
C LEU A 179 26.99 9.72 1.74
N CYS A 180 26.19 10.05 0.73
CA CYS A 180 24.74 9.87 0.77
C CYS A 180 24.35 8.39 0.99
N GLU A 181 24.97 7.45 0.28
CA GLU A 181 24.73 6.01 0.44
C GLU A 181 25.05 5.53 1.87
N LYS A 182 26.21 5.95 2.42
CA LYS A 182 26.60 5.61 3.79
C LYS A 182 25.66 6.20 4.84
N SER A 183 25.32 7.48 4.71
CA SER A 183 24.39 8.14 5.63
C SER A 183 22.99 7.53 5.53
N PHE A 184 22.55 7.18 4.32
CA PHE A 184 21.26 6.52 4.10
C PHE A 184 21.19 5.17 4.80
N GLN A 185 22.28 4.38 4.76
CA GLN A 185 22.34 3.13 5.50
C GLN A 185 22.25 3.36 7.02
N SER A 186 22.90 4.40 7.54
CA SER A 186 22.83 4.75 8.97
C SER A 186 21.42 5.18 9.41
N PHE A 187 20.62 5.76 8.51
CA PHE A 187 19.23 6.10 8.81
C PHE A 187 18.34 4.88 9.02
N CYS A 188 18.62 3.77 8.31
CA CYS A 188 17.86 2.54 8.48
C CYS A 188 17.99 1.94 9.89
N ASP A 189 19.05 2.30 10.63
CA ASP A 189 19.34 1.78 11.97
C ASP A 189 18.89 2.74 13.09
N MET A 190 18.30 3.89 12.75
CA MET A 190 17.87 4.92 13.69
C MET A 190 16.39 4.75 14.09
N GLU A 191 16.04 5.13 15.31
CA GLU A 191 14.65 5.14 15.76
C GLU A 191 13.88 6.27 15.05
N LEU A 192 12.59 6.04 14.76
CA LEU A 192 11.76 7.01 14.05
C LEU A 192 11.68 8.36 14.78
N GLU A 193 11.69 8.34 16.12
CA GLU A 193 11.65 9.52 16.99
C GLU A 193 12.86 10.46 16.76
N ASP A 194 14.01 9.90 16.39
CA ASP A 194 15.23 10.66 16.09
C ASP A 194 15.26 11.19 14.64
N MET A 195 14.32 10.74 13.81
CA MET A 195 14.27 11.00 12.37
C MET A 195 13.04 11.76 11.89
N ILE A 196 12.20 12.25 12.81
CA ILE A 196 10.89 12.85 12.51
C ILE A 196 10.98 13.88 11.37
N ALA A 197 11.92 14.83 11.45
CA ALA A 197 12.06 15.88 10.42
C ALA A 197 12.49 15.34 9.05
N MET A 198 13.28 14.27 9.00
CA MET A 198 13.72 13.65 7.74
C MET A 198 12.64 12.78 7.11
N CYS A 199 11.73 12.27 7.93
CA CYS A 199 10.60 11.43 7.54
C CYS A 199 9.31 12.22 7.28
N GLU A 200 9.26 13.51 7.66
CA GLU A 200 8.11 14.37 7.43
C GLU A 200 7.78 14.43 5.95
N VAL A 201 6.51 14.17 5.62
CA VAL A 201 6.02 14.18 4.24
C VAL A 201 5.11 15.39 4.06
N PRO A 202 5.61 16.50 3.48
CA PRO A 202 4.82 17.70 3.34
C PRO A 202 3.67 17.48 2.36
N LEU A 203 2.55 18.10 2.65
CA LEU A 203 1.39 18.09 1.77
C LEU A 203 1.58 19.13 0.66
N LYS A 204 1.27 18.77 -0.59
CA LYS A 204 1.15 19.75 -1.67
C LYS A 204 -0.21 20.43 -1.61
N ASP A 205 -0.27 21.66 -2.11
CA ASP A 205 -1.52 22.42 -2.23
C ASP A 205 -2.49 21.82 -3.26
N THR A 206 -2.03 20.91 -4.11
CA THR A 206 -2.81 20.27 -5.17
C THR A 206 -3.48 18.99 -4.70
N SER A 207 -4.78 18.87 -4.96
CA SER A 207 -5.52 17.60 -4.84
C SER A 207 -5.65 16.96 -6.21
N ASN A 208 -5.52 15.62 -6.25
CA ASN A 208 -5.69 14.85 -7.47
C ASN A 208 -6.87 13.90 -7.35
N THR A 209 -7.60 13.76 -8.45
CA THR A 209 -8.46 12.61 -8.69
C THR A 209 -7.79 11.73 -9.73
N GLU A 210 -7.42 10.54 -9.30
CA GLU A 210 -6.84 9.49 -10.10
C GLU A 210 -7.85 8.87 -11.06
N SER A 211 -7.34 8.27 -12.14
CA SER A 211 -8.17 7.53 -13.08
C SER A 211 -8.75 6.24 -12.45
N ASN A 212 -9.86 5.73 -12.99
CA ASN A 212 -10.38 4.41 -12.63
C ASN A 212 -9.32 3.29 -12.78
N SER A 213 -8.36 3.45 -13.70
CA SER A 213 -7.25 2.50 -13.87
C SER A 213 -6.32 2.47 -12.65
N SER A 214 -6.07 3.62 -12.03
CA SER A 214 -5.30 3.73 -10.79
C SER A 214 -6.05 3.09 -9.62
N GLN A 215 -7.37 3.31 -9.52
CA GLN A 215 -8.20 2.67 -8.50
C GLN A 215 -8.18 1.14 -8.62
N ILE A 216 -8.40 0.61 -9.83
CA ILE A 216 -8.29 -0.83 -10.13
C ILE A 216 -6.93 -1.37 -9.68
N ARG A 217 -5.86 -0.61 -9.93
CA ARG A 217 -4.51 -1.02 -9.57
C ARG A 217 -4.27 -1.02 -8.06
N TYR A 218 -4.66 0.04 -7.33
CA TYR A 218 -4.56 0.09 -5.88
C TYR A 218 -5.36 -1.05 -5.23
N PHE A 219 -6.62 -1.21 -5.64
CA PHE A 219 -7.49 -2.29 -5.18
C PHE A 219 -6.83 -3.65 -5.37
N THR A 220 -6.25 -3.88 -6.55
CA THR A 220 -5.58 -5.14 -6.88
C THR A 220 -4.31 -5.37 -6.08
N LEU A 221 -3.49 -4.33 -5.85
CA LEU A 221 -2.25 -4.46 -5.10
C LEU A 221 -2.52 -4.78 -3.63
N LEU A 222 -3.50 -4.11 -3.01
CA LEU A 222 -3.92 -4.38 -1.63
C LEU A 222 -4.48 -5.81 -1.50
N PHE A 223 -5.30 -6.26 -2.45
CA PHE A 223 -5.74 -7.65 -2.40
C PHE A 223 -4.61 -8.65 -2.63
N LYS A 224 -3.66 -8.37 -3.52
CA LYS A 224 -2.51 -9.26 -3.73
C LYS A 224 -1.59 -9.35 -2.51
N SER A 225 -1.45 -8.28 -1.73
CA SER A 225 -0.67 -8.32 -0.48
C SER A 225 -1.37 -9.17 0.59
N MET A 226 -2.71 -9.26 0.56
CA MET A 226 -3.46 -10.07 1.52
C MET A 226 -3.69 -11.52 1.06
N LEU A 227 -3.95 -11.74 -0.23
CA LEU A 227 -4.26 -13.04 -0.82
C LEU A 227 -2.99 -13.84 -1.15
N GLN A 228 -2.18 -14.04 -0.11
CA GLN A 228 -1.01 -14.91 -0.10
C GLN A 228 -1.02 -15.81 1.13
N PRO A 229 -0.25 -16.92 1.14
CA PRO A 229 -0.21 -17.83 2.29
C PRO A 229 0.34 -17.17 3.56
N PHE A 230 -0.20 -17.59 4.71
CA PHE A 230 0.31 -17.28 6.04
C PHE A 230 1.82 -17.61 6.15
N PRO A 231 2.64 -16.81 6.86
CA PRO A 231 2.27 -15.65 7.69
C PRO A 231 2.06 -14.34 6.93
N ASN A 232 2.34 -14.30 5.63
CA ASN A 232 2.37 -13.03 4.89
C ASN A 232 0.98 -12.58 4.39
N GLY A 233 -0.06 -13.38 4.61
CA GLY A 233 -1.42 -13.09 4.16
C GLY A 233 -2.44 -14.04 4.79
N ILE A 234 -3.68 -13.95 4.29
CA ILE A 234 -4.86 -14.56 4.94
C ILE A 234 -5.16 -15.99 4.48
N MET A 235 -4.42 -16.51 3.50
CA MET A 235 -4.63 -17.86 2.98
C MET A 235 -3.89 -18.89 3.83
N THR A 236 -4.48 -20.05 4.08
CA THR A 236 -3.82 -21.13 4.84
C THR A 236 -2.74 -21.86 4.03
N THR A 237 -2.95 -22.03 2.72
CA THR A 237 -2.08 -22.81 1.84
C THR A 237 -1.99 -22.24 0.43
N GLN A 238 -0.86 -22.50 -0.24
CA GLN A 238 -0.65 -22.12 -1.64
C GLN A 238 -1.30 -23.16 -2.56
N LYS A 239 -2.54 -22.93 -3.01
CA LYS A 239 -3.24 -23.87 -3.90
C LYS A 239 -2.87 -23.61 -5.36
N ARG A 240 -2.36 -24.64 -6.05
CA ARG A 240 -2.08 -24.59 -7.49
C ARG A 240 -3.36 -24.83 -8.31
N ARG A 241 -3.40 -24.26 -9.52
CA ARG A 241 -4.45 -24.49 -10.52
C ARG A 241 -4.56 -26.00 -10.81
N SER A 242 -5.64 -26.65 -10.37
CA SER A 242 -5.99 -27.99 -10.86
C SER A 242 -6.79 -27.83 -12.15
N ARG A 243 -6.44 -28.60 -13.19
CA ARG A 243 -7.19 -28.65 -14.45
C ARG A 243 -8.58 -29.31 -14.31
N SER A 244 -8.84 -30.00 -13.20
CA SER A 244 -10.06 -30.80 -12.99
C SER A 244 -11.07 -30.19 -12.03
N ASN A 245 -10.81 -29.02 -11.45
CA ASN A 245 -11.71 -28.44 -10.47
C ASN A 245 -12.73 -27.54 -11.15
N GLU A 246 -14.01 -27.78 -10.82
CA GLU A 246 -15.16 -26.95 -11.23
C GLU A 246 -15.03 -25.49 -10.75
N VAL A 247 -14.20 -25.27 -9.72
CA VAL A 247 -13.92 -23.97 -9.10
C VAL A 247 -12.49 -23.51 -9.38
N SER A 248 -12.35 -22.30 -9.91
CA SER A 248 -11.05 -21.65 -10.13
C SER A 248 -10.50 -21.06 -8.84
N TYR A 249 -9.32 -21.52 -8.41
CA TYR A 249 -8.55 -20.95 -7.28
C TYR A 249 -7.62 -19.81 -7.71
N ASN A 250 -7.88 -19.19 -8.86
CA ASN A 250 -7.04 -18.12 -9.37
C ASN A 250 -7.33 -16.82 -8.60
N VAL A 251 -6.44 -16.44 -7.68
CA VAL A 251 -6.50 -15.19 -6.92
C VAL A 251 -6.65 -13.95 -7.84
N THR A 252 -5.95 -13.92 -8.97
CA THR A 252 -6.08 -12.78 -9.90
C THR A 252 -7.47 -12.73 -10.51
N PHE A 253 -8.09 -13.87 -10.77
CA PHE A 253 -9.44 -13.92 -11.28
C PHE A 253 -10.48 -13.56 -10.21
N LEU A 254 -10.27 -13.98 -8.95
CA LEU A 254 -11.10 -13.53 -7.83
C LEU A 254 -11.10 -12.00 -7.72
N ILE A 255 -9.91 -11.38 -7.73
CA ILE A 255 -9.79 -9.90 -7.70
C ILE A 255 -10.48 -9.26 -8.90
N SER A 256 -10.32 -9.84 -10.09
CA SER A 256 -10.99 -9.40 -11.31
C SER A 256 -12.51 -9.35 -11.12
N ARG A 257 -13.12 -10.43 -10.61
CA ARG A 257 -14.57 -10.46 -10.31
C ARG A 257 -14.98 -9.42 -9.28
N LEU A 258 -14.18 -9.22 -8.23
CA LEU A 258 -14.48 -8.23 -7.20
C LEU A 258 -14.48 -6.79 -7.74
N ILE A 259 -13.61 -6.46 -8.71
CA ILE A 259 -13.62 -5.14 -9.37
C ILE A 259 -14.97 -4.87 -10.06
N TYR A 260 -15.52 -5.88 -10.74
CA TYR A 260 -16.83 -5.78 -11.37
C TYR A 260 -17.96 -5.69 -10.33
N LEU A 261 -17.99 -6.62 -9.37
CA LEU A 261 -19.05 -6.72 -8.37
C LEU A 261 -19.15 -5.48 -7.49
N THR A 262 -18.01 -4.88 -7.11
CA THR A 262 -17.97 -3.66 -6.28
C THR A 262 -18.20 -2.38 -7.07
N GLY A 263 -18.45 -2.46 -8.38
CA GLY A 263 -18.73 -1.31 -9.23
C GLY A 263 -17.53 -0.39 -9.49
N ILE A 264 -16.29 -0.82 -9.19
CA ILE A 264 -15.08 -0.08 -9.54
C ILE A 264 -14.95 0.05 -11.06
N SER A 265 -15.36 -0.99 -11.80
CA SER A 265 -15.47 -0.95 -13.25
C SER A 265 -16.77 -1.61 -13.71
N PRO A 266 -17.53 -0.97 -14.61
CA PRO A 266 -18.72 -1.58 -15.22
C PRO A 266 -18.36 -2.59 -16.32
N ASN A 267 -17.07 -2.79 -16.65
CA ASN A 267 -16.65 -3.68 -17.73
C ASN A 267 -16.86 -5.16 -17.34
N GLU A 268 -17.84 -5.81 -17.97
CA GLU A 268 -18.22 -7.20 -17.72
C GLU A 268 -17.08 -8.20 -17.98
N GLU A 269 -16.08 -7.85 -18.79
CA GLU A 269 -14.90 -8.68 -19.05
C GLU A 269 -14.12 -9.02 -17.77
N PHE A 270 -14.21 -8.18 -16.73
CA PHE A 270 -13.63 -8.49 -15.43
C PHE A 270 -14.25 -9.72 -14.76
N ASN A 271 -15.48 -10.08 -15.12
CA ASN A 271 -16.19 -11.23 -14.59
C ASN A 271 -15.89 -12.54 -15.35
N LEU A 272 -15.36 -12.44 -16.58
CA LEU A 272 -15.14 -13.56 -17.49
C LEU A 272 -13.81 -14.29 -17.25
N ASP A 273 -12.68 -13.56 -17.21
CA ASP A 273 -11.36 -14.13 -16.91
C ASP A 273 -10.37 -13.12 -16.31
N GLU A 274 -9.13 -13.55 -16.06
CA GLU A 274 -8.08 -12.70 -15.46
C GLU A 274 -7.33 -11.77 -16.45
N ARG A 275 -7.59 -11.86 -17.76
CA ARG A 275 -6.80 -11.19 -18.81
C ARG A 275 -7.00 -9.68 -18.77
N THR A 276 -8.24 -9.24 -18.59
CA THR A 276 -8.58 -7.82 -18.48
C THR A 276 -7.78 -7.17 -17.37
N LEU A 277 -7.79 -7.76 -16.17
CA LEU A 277 -7.00 -7.26 -15.06
C LEU A 277 -5.49 -7.27 -15.33
N LYS A 278 -4.96 -8.33 -15.96
CA LYS A 278 -3.53 -8.37 -16.35
C LYS A 278 -3.13 -7.23 -17.28
N GLY A 279 -4.03 -6.79 -18.17
CA GLY A 279 -3.83 -5.61 -19.02
C GLY A 279 -3.66 -4.32 -18.22
N TYR A 280 -4.46 -4.10 -17.18
CA TYR A 280 -4.30 -2.94 -16.29
C TYR A 280 -2.98 -3.00 -15.49
N LEU A 281 -2.54 -4.19 -15.11
CA LEU A 281 -1.32 -4.38 -14.34
C LEU A 281 -0.02 -4.28 -15.17
N SER A 282 -0.09 -4.48 -16.48
CA SER A 282 1.08 -4.35 -17.36
C SER A 282 1.45 -2.89 -17.65
N ASN A 283 0.50 -1.97 -17.47
CA ASN A 283 0.74 -0.55 -17.63
C ASN A 283 1.60 -0.01 -16.46
N LYS A 284 2.79 0.52 -16.78
CA LYS A 284 3.75 1.05 -15.79
C LYS A 284 3.41 2.47 -15.31
N SER A 285 2.15 2.92 -15.39
CA SER A 285 1.78 4.22 -14.85
C SER A 285 2.22 4.28 -13.38
N LYS A 286 2.81 5.40 -12.94
CA LYS A 286 3.20 5.53 -11.53
C LYS A 286 1.91 5.75 -10.71
N LEU A 287 1.77 5.03 -9.59
CA LEU A 287 0.77 5.39 -8.60
C LEU A 287 1.24 6.69 -7.93
N THR A 288 0.34 7.65 -7.77
CA THR A 288 0.68 8.92 -7.12
C THR A 288 0.91 8.69 -5.63
N ASN A 289 1.96 9.32 -5.10
CA ASN A 289 2.16 9.33 -3.66
C ASN A 289 1.23 10.39 -3.07
N VAL A 290 0.14 9.97 -2.45
CA VAL A 290 -0.88 10.85 -1.90
C VAL A 290 -1.20 10.43 -0.46
N LYS A 291 -1.57 11.40 0.37
CA LYS A 291 -2.15 11.12 1.68
C LYS A 291 -3.57 10.62 1.45
N ASN A 292 -3.90 9.48 2.03
CA ASN A 292 -5.26 9.01 2.02
C ASN A 292 -6.14 10.06 2.73
N ARG A 293 -7.20 10.54 2.09
CA ARG A 293 -8.05 11.59 2.69
C ARG A 293 -9.00 11.05 3.76
N ILE A 294 -9.19 9.73 3.77
CA ILE A 294 -10.09 9.04 4.69
C ILE A 294 -9.30 8.57 5.91
N TYR A 295 -8.14 7.97 5.69
CA TYR A 295 -7.31 7.28 6.68
C TYR A 295 -5.99 7.99 6.98
#